data_AF-A0A183J2C6-F1
#
_entry.id   AF-A0A183J2C6-F1
#
_cell.length_a   1.000
_cell.length_b   1.000
_cell.length_c   1.000
_cell.angle_alpha   90.00
_cell.angle_beta   90.00
_cell.angle_gamma   90.00
#
_symmetry.space_group_name_H-M   'P 1'
#
loop_
_entity.id
_entity.type
_entity.pdbx_description
1 polymer ?
#
loop_
_entity_poly.entity_id
_entity_poly.type
_entity_poly.pdbx_seq_one_letter_code
_entity_poly.pdbx_strand_id
1 'polypeptide(L)'
;MAMLDYGCRIRDPCGKNAHHLQCGSACPKTCENPTGGICSRECVPGCFCKDGFLRNSEGECVRENECYNPCGNNEKYTTCGSMCPKTCDKPTGGPCTRECVPGCFCKDGFVRNKDGYCVKPNECKVFLKQHRLCLASHGPAASPKCGRNEKFTTCGSMCPKTCESIKRPQARPCAAGCLAGCVCKEGYVRKKNGRCVKPRNC
;
A
#
# COMPACT_ATOMS: atom_id res chain seq x y z
N MET A 1 26.76 47.86 -34.82
CA MET A 1 25.29 47.75 -34.83
C MET A 1 24.93 46.44 -34.14
N ALA A 2 24.41 46.53 -32.92
CA ALA A 2 24.01 45.37 -32.13
C ALA A 2 22.57 44.98 -32.54
N MET A 3 22.38 43.75 -33.02
CA MET A 3 21.05 43.15 -33.12
C MET A 3 20.70 42.55 -31.76
N LEU A 4 19.60 43.01 -31.18
CA LEU A 4 19.12 42.60 -29.87
C LEU A 4 18.46 41.22 -29.98
N ASP A 5 19.15 40.21 -29.48
CA ASP A 5 18.66 38.83 -29.34
C ASP A 5 17.67 38.77 -28.15
N TYR A 6 16.43 39.21 -28.39
CA TYR A 6 15.33 39.03 -27.44
C TYR A 6 14.85 37.58 -27.48
N GLY A 7 15.63 36.70 -26.83
CA GLY A 7 15.24 35.34 -26.53
C GLY A 7 14.00 35.29 -25.63
N CYS A 8 12.81 35.34 -26.23
CA CYS A 8 11.60 34.91 -25.56
C CYS A 8 11.62 33.38 -25.53
N ARG A 9 12.03 32.78 -24.41
CA ARG A 9 11.66 31.37 -24.14
C ARG A 9 10.14 31.34 -24.00
N ILE A 10 9.44 31.08 -25.10
CA ILE A 10 8.03 30.69 -25.07
C ILE A 10 7.97 29.49 -24.13
N ARG A 11 7.44 29.71 -22.93
CA ARG A 11 7.05 28.62 -22.04
C ARG A 11 6.01 27.86 -22.86
N ASP A 12 6.38 26.68 -23.36
CA ASP A 12 5.52 25.88 -24.23
C ASP A 12 4.14 25.83 -23.56
N PRO A 13 3.10 26.48 -24.12
CA PRO A 13 1.81 26.62 -23.44
C PRO A 13 1.12 25.28 -23.28
N CYS A 14 1.62 24.26 -23.98
CA CYS A 14 1.18 22.90 -23.89
C CYS A 14 1.75 22.19 -22.65
N GLY A 15 0.92 21.34 -22.02
CA GLY A 15 1.31 20.54 -20.86
C GLY A 15 2.46 19.57 -21.14
N LYS A 16 2.89 18.84 -20.11
CA LYS A 16 3.98 17.86 -20.22
C LYS A 16 3.69 16.83 -21.32
N ASN A 17 4.71 16.50 -22.10
CA ASN A 17 4.64 15.58 -23.24
C ASN A 17 3.67 16.00 -24.36
N ALA A 18 3.23 17.26 -24.39
CA ALA A 18 2.50 17.85 -25.50
C ALA A 18 3.38 18.86 -26.26
N HIS A 19 2.99 19.18 -27.49
CA HIS A 19 3.57 20.25 -28.29
C HIS A 19 2.46 20.96 -29.07
N HIS A 20 2.68 22.24 -29.39
CA HIS A 20 1.71 23.01 -30.17
C HIS A 20 1.88 22.72 -31.67
N LEU A 21 0.80 22.35 -32.36
CA LEU A 21 0.74 22.24 -33.82
C LEU A 21 -0.24 23.25 -34.39
N GLN A 22 0.10 23.84 -35.53
CA GLN A 22 -0.83 24.63 -36.34
C GLN A 22 -1.76 23.75 -37.19
N CYS A 23 -1.35 22.50 -37.46
CA CYS A 23 -2.16 21.48 -38.09
C CYS A 23 -1.91 20.15 -37.38
N GLY A 24 -2.82 19.77 -36.48
CA GLY A 24 -2.91 18.44 -35.89
C GLY A 24 -4.14 17.68 -36.37
N SER A 25 -4.21 16.39 -36.03
CA SER A 25 -5.34 15.53 -36.37
C SER A 25 -6.62 15.95 -35.64
N ALA A 26 -7.76 15.96 -36.34
CA ALA A 26 -9.09 16.15 -35.75
C ALA A 26 -9.51 14.99 -34.83
N CYS A 27 -8.84 13.83 -34.92
CA CYS A 27 -8.99 12.72 -33.98
C CYS A 27 -7.62 12.37 -33.39
N PRO A 28 -7.14 13.14 -32.40
CA PRO A 28 -5.92 12.79 -31.69
C PRO A 28 -6.13 11.46 -30.95
N LYS A 29 -5.06 10.65 -30.86
CA LYS A 29 -5.11 9.37 -30.17
C LYS A 29 -5.30 9.58 -28.67
N THR A 30 -6.21 8.83 -28.07
CA THR A 30 -6.51 8.90 -26.63
C THR A 30 -6.36 7.52 -25.98
N CYS A 31 -6.42 7.47 -24.66
CA CYS A 31 -6.44 6.20 -23.93
C CYS A 31 -7.67 5.34 -24.26
N GLU A 32 -8.79 5.95 -24.64
CA GLU A 32 -10.01 5.26 -25.06
C GLU A 32 -9.95 4.83 -26.53
N ASN A 33 -9.13 5.50 -27.34
CA ASN A 33 -8.92 5.20 -28.76
C ASN A 33 -7.45 5.37 -29.19
N PRO A 34 -6.59 4.35 -28.94
CA PRO A 34 -5.14 4.43 -29.16
C PRO A 34 -4.75 4.46 -30.63
N THR A 35 -5.53 3.79 -31.47
CA THR A 35 -5.27 3.75 -32.92
C THR A 35 -5.68 5.05 -33.60
N GLY A 36 -6.51 5.86 -32.95
CA GLY A 36 -7.28 6.89 -33.61
C GLY A 36 -8.40 6.27 -34.46
N GLY A 37 -9.40 7.08 -34.79
CA GLY A 37 -10.50 6.70 -35.67
C GLY A 37 -10.28 7.18 -37.11
N ILE A 38 -11.24 6.84 -37.98
CA ILE A 38 -11.36 7.50 -39.28
C ILE A 38 -11.77 8.95 -39.00
N CYS A 39 -10.91 9.89 -39.38
CA CYS A 39 -11.10 11.31 -39.14
C CYS A 39 -11.16 12.08 -40.46
N SER A 40 -11.75 13.27 -40.44
CA SER A 40 -11.65 14.19 -41.57
C SER A 40 -10.19 14.59 -41.79
N ARG A 41 -9.84 14.99 -43.02
CA ARG A 41 -8.50 15.48 -43.36
C ARG A 41 -8.28 16.94 -42.94
N GLU A 42 -9.20 17.50 -42.16
CA GLU A 42 -9.15 18.88 -41.71
C GLU A 42 -8.11 19.02 -40.59
N CYS A 43 -7.26 20.02 -40.74
CA CYS A 43 -6.27 20.40 -39.73
C CYS A 43 -6.95 21.13 -38.58
N VAL A 44 -6.65 20.75 -37.35
CA VAL A 44 -7.01 21.51 -36.15
C VAL A 44 -5.76 22.04 -35.46
N PRO A 45 -5.63 23.36 -35.23
CA PRO A 45 -4.53 23.93 -34.45
C PRO A 45 -4.74 23.71 -32.94
N GLY A 46 -3.67 23.51 -32.18
CA GLY A 46 -3.74 23.33 -30.73
C GLY A 46 -2.59 22.53 -30.14
N CYS A 47 -2.76 22.05 -28.90
CA CYS A 47 -1.81 21.19 -28.22
C CYS A 47 -2.09 19.71 -28.47
N PHE A 48 -1.09 18.98 -28.96
CA PHE A 48 -1.18 17.56 -29.26
C PHE A 48 -0.13 16.78 -28.49
N CYS A 49 -0.45 15.53 -28.14
CA CYS A 49 0.52 14.63 -27.52
C CYS A 49 1.66 14.33 -28.49
N LYS A 50 2.89 14.32 -27.98
CA LYS A 50 4.08 13.87 -28.72
C LYS A 50 3.91 12.41 -29.14
N ASP A 51 4.65 12.00 -30.18
CA ASP A 51 4.64 10.61 -30.64
C ASP A 51 4.95 9.64 -29.49
N GLY A 52 4.18 8.55 -29.41
CA GLY A 52 4.26 7.56 -28.33
C GLY A 52 3.49 7.93 -27.05
N PHE A 53 2.79 9.07 -27.05
CA PHE A 53 1.90 9.48 -25.95
C PHE A 53 0.46 9.56 -26.42
N LEU A 54 -0.45 9.22 -25.52
CA LEU A 54 -1.90 9.23 -25.69
C LEU A 54 -2.51 10.16 -24.65
N ARG A 55 -3.60 10.83 -25.03
CA ARG A 55 -4.30 11.72 -24.10
C ARG A 55 -5.22 10.90 -23.18
N ASN A 56 -5.10 11.07 -21.86
CA ASN A 56 -5.99 10.45 -20.89
C ASN A 56 -7.26 11.30 -20.64
N SER A 57 -8.18 10.77 -19.83
CA SER A 57 -9.44 11.45 -19.45
C SER A 57 -9.24 12.73 -18.64
N GLU A 58 -8.09 12.88 -17.98
CA GLU A 58 -7.68 14.10 -17.26
C GLU A 58 -7.07 15.17 -18.19
N GLY A 59 -6.90 14.84 -19.48
CA GLY A 59 -6.37 15.72 -20.51
C GLY A 59 -4.84 15.75 -20.60
N GLU A 60 -4.14 14.87 -19.87
CA GLU A 60 -2.67 14.73 -19.86
C GLU A 60 -2.16 13.75 -20.92
N CYS A 61 -0.96 13.99 -21.42
CA CYS A 61 -0.28 13.09 -22.37
C CYS A 61 0.58 12.06 -21.63
N VAL A 62 0.06 10.83 -21.57
CA VAL A 62 0.65 9.68 -20.88
C VAL A 62 1.13 8.64 -21.90
N ARG A 63 1.98 7.70 -21.50
CA ARG A 63 2.37 6.61 -22.42
C ARG A 63 1.22 5.63 -22.63
N GLU A 64 1.23 4.90 -23.73
CA GLU A 64 0.17 3.91 -24.03
C GLU A 64 0.01 2.84 -22.94
N ASN A 65 1.09 2.42 -22.30
CA ASN A 65 1.06 1.50 -21.15
C ASN A 65 0.55 2.14 -19.84
N GLU A 66 0.41 3.46 -19.80
CA GLU A 66 -0.20 4.20 -18.70
C GLU A 66 -1.70 4.41 -18.93
N CYS A 67 -2.16 4.38 -20.20
CA CYS A 67 -3.58 4.42 -20.57
C CYS A 67 -4.32 3.16 -20.15
N TYR A 68 -3.74 2.02 -20.49
CA TYR A 68 -4.15 0.72 -20.00
C TYR A 68 -3.07 0.33 -19.03
N ASN A 69 -3.13 0.84 -17.80
CA ASN A 69 -2.33 0.26 -16.75
C ASN A 69 -3.10 -0.96 -16.23
N PRO A 70 -2.85 -2.21 -16.72
CA PRO A 70 -3.41 -3.40 -16.08
C PRO A 70 -2.85 -3.58 -14.66
N CYS A 71 -1.84 -2.79 -14.30
CA CYS A 71 -1.15 -2.85 -13.04
C CYS A 71 -1.67 -1.78 -12.07
N GLY A 72 -1.64 -2.11 -10.78
CA GLY A 72 -2.03 -1.20 -9.72
C GLY A 72 -1.06 -0.04 -9.52
N ASN A 73 -1.34 0.75 -8.49
CA ASN A 73 -0.46 1.83 -8.06
C ASN A 73 0.95 1.31 -7.73
N ASN A 74 1.98 2.08 -8.13
CA ASN A 74 3.40 1.75 -7.97
C ASN A 74 3.86 0.46 -8.65
N GLU A 75 3.11 -0.02 -9.64
CA GLU A 75 3.49 -1.15 -10.49
C GLU A 75 3.87 -0.69 -11.89
N LYS A 76 4.70 -1.49 -12.55
CA LYS A 76 5.06 -1.37 -13.96
C LYS A 76 4.84 -2.72 -14.63
N TYR A 77 4.22 -2.70 -15.79
CA TYR A 77 4.18 -3.88 -16.65
C TYR A 77 5.57 -4.10 -17.28
N THR A 78 6.05 -5.33 -17.28
CA THR A 78 7.23 -5.74 -18.09
C THR A 78 6.97 -7.12 -18.68
N THR A 79 7.52 -7.39 -19.86
CA THR A 79 7.50 -8.71 -20.51
C THR A 79 8.50 -9.68 -19.90
N CYS A 80 9.46 -9.17 -19.13
CA CYS A 80 10.52 -9.94 -18.49
C CYS A 80 10.73 -9.39 -17.07
N GLY A 81 9.94 -9.87 -16.11
CA GLY A 81 10.09 -9.58 -14.68
C GLY A 81 10.49 -10.80 -13.88
N SER A 82 11.09 -10.57 -12.71
CA SER A 82 11.56 -11.66 -11.84
C SER A 82 10.39 -12.42 -11.21
N MET A 83 10.45 -13.76 -11.25
CA MET A 83 9.52 -14.64 -10.55
C MET A 83 9.63 -14.58 -9.01
N CYS A 84 10.70 -13.96 -8.50
CA CYS A 84 10.94 -13.79 -7.06
C CYS A 84 10.86 -12.31 -6.70
N PRO A 85 9.66 -11.69 -6.76
CA PRO A 85 9.50 -10.28 -6.49
C PRO A 85 9.93 -9.94 -5.06
N LYS A 86 10.46 -8.74 -4.87
CA LYS A 86 10.75 -8.21 -3.54
C LYS A 86 9.43 -8.00 -2.80
N THR A 87 9.32 -8.56 -1.60
CA THR A 87 8.14 -8.44 -0.75
C THR A 87 8.49 -7.76 0.57
N CYS A 88 7.48 -7.36 1.32
CA CYS A 88 7.70 -6.83 2.68
C CYS A 88 8.39 -7.84 3.62
N ASP A 89 8.16 -9.15 3.44
CA ASP A 89 8.80 -10.19 4.24
C ASP A 89 10.22 -10.51 3.74
N LYS A 90 10.51 -10.24 2.46
CA LYS A 90 11.83 -10.45 1.83
C LYS A 90 12.21 -9.28 0.92
N PRO A 91 12.67 -8.14 1.49
CA PRO A 91 12.90 -6.90 0.73
C PRO A 91 14.05 -7.00 -0.28
N THR A 92 15.01 -7.89 -0.04
CA THR A 92 16.14 -8.14 -0.94
C THR A 92 15.81 -9.15 -2.04
N GLY A 93 14.64 -9.77 -2.01
CA GLY A 93 14.31 -10.90 -2.88
C GLY A 93 15.02 -12.18 -2.46
N GLY A 94 14.61 -13.31 -3.04
CA GLY A 94 15.25 -14.61 -2.83
C GLY A 94 16.22 -14.99 -3.93
N PRO A 95 17.00 -16.06 -3.73
CA PRO A 95 17.65 -16.74 -4.84
C PRO A 95 16.56 -17.09 -5.86
N CYS A 96 16.77 -16.69 -7.10
CA CYS A 96 15.84 -16.89 -8.21
C CYS A 96 16.59 -17.38 -9.44
N THR A 97 15.92 -18.14 -10.30
CA THR A 97 16.45 -18.46 -11.63
C THR A 97 16.49 -17.19 -12.49
N ARG A 98 17.24 -17.23 -13.59
CA ARG A 98 17.30 -16.12 -14.57
C ARG A 98 16.09 -16.07 -15.50
N GLU A 99 15.17 -17.01 -15.37
CA GLU A 99 13.93 -17.04 -16.12
C GLU A 99 13.04 -15.88 -15.68
N CYS A 100 12.40 -15.23 -16.65
CA CYS A 100 11.54 -14.09 -16.40
C CYS A 100 10.15 -14.33 -16.99
N VAL A 101 9.16 -13.69 -16.38
CA VAL A 101 7.75 -13.81 -16.79
C VAL A 101 7.16 -12.44 -17.08
N PRO A 102 6.22 -12.34 -18.05
CA PRO A 102 5.48 -11.12 -18.31
C PRO A 102 4.46 -10.86 -17.18
N GLY A 103 4.23 -9.59 -16.85
CA GLY A 103 3.24 -9.21 -15.83
C GLY A 103 3.49 -7.85 -15.16
N CYS A 104 2.76 -7.62 -14.07
CA CYS A 104 2.81 -6.40 -13.25
C CYS A 104 3.75 -6.56 -12.05
N PHE A 105 4.79 -5.73 -12.00
CA PHE A 105 5.83 -5.79 -10.97
C PHE A 105 5.99 -4.44 -10.27
N CYS A 106 6.37 -4.46 -9.00
CA CYS A 106 6.66 -3.22 -8.29
C CYS A 106 7.75 -2.42 -9.00
N LYS A 107 7.55 -1.10 -9.09
CA LYS A 107 8.58 -0.17 -9.56
C LYS A 107 9.81 -0.24 -8.65
N ASP A 108 10.95 0.22 -9.15
CA ASP A 108 12.19 0.22 -8.38
C ASP A 108 12.04 1.05 -7.10
N GLY A 109 12.50 0.51 -5.97
CA GLY A 109 12.32 1.11 -4.65
C GLY A 109 11.00 0.75 -3.95
N PHE A 110 10.12 -0.02 -4.59
CA PHE A 110 8.89 -0.54 -3.99
C PHE A 110 8.96 -2.06 -3.78
N VAL A 111 8.20 -2.56 -2.81
CA VAL A 111 8.07 -3.99 -2.49
C VAL A 111 6.59 -4.36 -2.32
N ARG A 112 6.24 -5.60 -2.63
CA ARG A 112 4.85 -6.05 -2.55
C ARG A 112 4.47 -6.42 -1.11
N ASN A 113 3.36 -5.88 -0.62
CA ASN A 113 2.81 -6.24 0.70
C ASN A 113 1.91 -7.48 0.62
N LYS A 114 1.40 -7.93 1.77
CA LYS A 114 0.51 -9.12 1.86
C LYS A 114 -0.85 -8.93 1.19
N ASP A 115 -1.28 -7.69 1.05
CA ASP A 115 -2.54 -7.31 0.41
C ASP A 115 -2.38 -7.18 -1.12
N GLY A 116 -1.18 -7.44 -1.67
CA GLY A 116 -0.89 -7.41 -3.10
C GLY A 116 -0.41 -6.05 -3.64
N TYR A 117 -0.38 -5.00 -2.83
CA TYR A 117 0.01 -3.65 -3.25
C TYR A 117 1.51 -3.41 -3.19
N CYS A 118 2.04 -2.65 -4.15
CA CYS A 118 3.42 -2.15 -4.12
C CYS A 118 3.52 -0.90 -3.25
N VAL A 119 4.24 -1.04 -2.14
CA VAL A 119 4.42 -0.01 -1.11
C VAL A 119 5.90 0.28 -0.92
N LYS A 120 6.23 1.41 -0.31
CA LYS A 120 7.63 1.68 0.06
C LYS A 120 8.07 0.70 1.17
N PRO A 121 9.36 0.32 1.26
CA PRO A 121 9.85 -0.57 2.32
C PRO A 121 9.54 -0.09 3.75
N ASN A 122 9.43 1.22 3.97
CA ASN A 122 9.04 1.79 5.27
C ASN A 122 7.52 1.73 5.56
N GLU A 123 6.70 1.56 4.52
CA GLU A 123 5.25 1.37 4.54
C GLU A 123 4.86 -0.10 4.60
N CYS A 124 5.81 -1.02 4.38
CA CYS A 124 5.67 -2.38 4.88
C CYS A 124 5.34 -2.24 6.35
N LYS A 125 4.06 -2.47 6.66
CA LYS A 125 3.60 -2.74 8.01
C LYS A 125 4.41 -3.94 8.41
N VAL A 126 5.58 -3.70 8.99
CA VAL A 126 6.20 -4.66 9.87
C VAL A 126 5.05 -4.90 10.83
N PHE A 127 4.44 -6.08 10.84
CA PHE A 127 3.41 -6.41 11.82
C PHE A 127 3.98 -6.31 13.25
N LEU A 128 5.27 -5.95 13.40
CA LEU A 128 5.92 -5.42 14.59
C LEU A 128 5.72 -3.90 14.85
N LYS A 129 4.95 -3.13 14.07
CA LYS A 129 4.73 -1.67 14.28
C LYS A 129 3.35 -1.26 14.78
N GLN A 130 2.30 -2.06 14.59
CA GLN A 130 1.11 -1.94 15.45
C GLN A 130 1.35 -2.55 16.84
N HIS A 131 2.36 -3.41 16.97
CA HIS A 131 2.92 -3.83 18.28
C HIS A 131 4.10 -2.96 18.76
N ARG A 132 4.59 -1.96 18.00
CA ARG A 132 5.59 -0.99 18.48
C ARG A 132 5.00 0.31 19.00
N LEU A 133 3.73 0.63 18.76
CA LEU A 133 3.10 1.75 19.48
C LEU A 133 2.89 1.42 20.97
N CYS A 134 2.89 0.14 21.35
CA CYS A 134 2.99 -0.28 22.75
C CYS A 134 4.44 -0.41 23.27
N LEU A 135 5.44 -0.62 22.40
CA LEU A 135 6.86 -0.79 22.80
C LEU A 135 7.71 0.48 22.66
N ALA A 136 7.29 1.48 21.89
CA ALA A 136 8.02 2.74 21.76
C ALA A 136 7.70 3.74 22.88
N SER A 137 6.66 3.49 23.67
CA SER A 137 6.37 4.22 24.90
C SER A 137 7.09 3.63 26.12
N HIS A 138 7.67 2.42 26.01
CA HIS A 138 8.37 1.75 27.10
C HIS A 138 9.66 1.15 26.55
N GLY A 139 10.78 1.86 26.77
CA GLY A 139 12.12 1.48 26.33
C GLY A 139 12.55 0.05 26.73
N PRO A 140 13.77 -0.37 26.36
CA PRO A 140 14.21 -1.76 26.47
C PRO A 140 14.58 -2.12 27.93
N ALA A 141 13.65 -2.05 28.89
CA ALA A 141 13.83 -2.52 30.27
C ALA A 141 12.55 -2.38 31.15
N ALA A 142 11.34 -2.57 30.63
CA ALA A 142 10.16 -2.63 31.50
C ALA A 142 9.25 -3.77 31.09
N SER A 143 9.33 -4.89 31.80
CA SER A 143 8.21 -5.81 31.90
C SER A 143 6.96 -4.98 32.25
N PRO A 144 5.86 -5.06 31.49
CA PRO A 144 4.65 -4.32 31.81
C PRO A 144 4.21 -4.70 33.22
N LYS A 145 4.17 -3.71 34.13
CA LYS A 145 3.76 -3.91 35.51
C LYS A 145 2.28 -4.28 35.53
N CYS A 146 2.00 -5.58 35.62
CA CYS A 146 0.64 -6.06 35.78
C CYS A 146 0.10 -5.74 37.18
N GLY A 147 -1.21 -5.61 37.29
CA GLY A 147 -1.87 -5.33 38.55
C GLY A 147 -1.78 -6.48 39.54
N ARG A 148 -2.32 -6.26 40.74
CA ARG A 148 -2.40 -7.32 41.77
C ARG A 148 -3.16 -8.53 41.23
N ASN A 149 -2.56 -9.70 41.37
CA ASN A 149 -3.05 -11.00 40.87
C ASN A 149 -3.10 -11.14 39.35
N GLU A 150 -2.27 -10.38 38.64
CA GLU A 150 -2.08 -10.50 37.20
C GLU A 150 -0.65 -10.96 36.88
N LYS A 151 -0.49 -11.61 35.73
CA LYS A 151 0.80 -11.94 35.14
C LYS A 151 0.81 -11.51 33.68
N PHE A 152 1.94 -11.02 33.20
CA PHE A 152 2.09 -10.75 31.78
C PHE A 152 2.25 -12.06 31.03
N THR A 153 1.59 -12.18 29.89
CA THR A 153 1.80 -13.26 28.94
C THR A 153 1.92 -12.68 27.54
N THR A 154 2.79 -13.28 26.72
CA THR A 154 2.90 -12.99 25.29
C THR A 154 1.80 -13.67 24.48
N CYS A 155 1.12 -14.66 25.06
CA CYS A 155 0.05 -15.42 24.43
C CYS A 155 -0.97 -15.84 25.51
N GLY A 156 -1.96 -14.97 25.75
CA GLY A 156 -3.07 -15.21 26.68
C GLY A 156 -4.37 -15.51 25.95
N SER A 157 -5.27 -16.28 26.58
CA SER A 157 -6.59 -16.56 26.02
C SER A 157 -7.36 -15.27 25.70
N MET A 158 -7.99 -15.22 24.52
CA MET A 158 -8.90 -14.13 24.13
C MET A 158 -10.20 -14.14 24.93
N CYS A 159 -10.48 -15.22 25.66
CA CYS A 159 -11.67 -15.41 26.49
C CYS A 159 -11.27 -15.62 27.95
N PRO A 160 -10.77 -14.57 28.63
CA PRO A 160 -10.41 -14.69 30.03
C PRO A 160 -11.64 -15.01 30.89
N LYS A 161 -11.45 -15.83 31.93
CA LYS A 161 -12.52 -16.13 32.90
C LYS A 161 -12.89 -14.85 33.66
N THR A 162 -14.18 -14.52 33.67
CA THR A 162 -14.76 -13.39 34.39
C THR A 162 -15.71 -13.87 35.49
N CYS A 163 -16.06 -12.98 36.41
CA CYS A 163 -17.10 -13.28 37.39
C CYS A 163 -18.46 -13.62 36.75
N GLU A 164 -18.75 -13.02 35.59
CA GLU A 164 -19.97 -13.31 34.83
C GLU A 164 -19.90 -14.68 34.16
N SER A 165 -18.75 -15.05 33.59
CA SER A 165 -18.58 -16.35 32.93
C SER A 165 -18.60 -17.52 33.91
N ILE A 166 -18.25 -17.32 35.18
CA ILE A 166 -18.38 -18.35 36.22
C ILE A 166 -19.83 -18.48 36.68
N LYS A 167 -20.55 -17.37 36.88
CA LYS A 167 -21.96 -17.39 37.32
C LYS A 167 -22.90 -17.91 36.24
N ARG A 168 -22.54 -17.70 34.97
CA ARG A 168 -23.28 -18.18 33.79
C ARG A 168 -22.29 -18.85 32.83
N PRO A 169 -21.97 -20.14 33.05
CA PRO A 169 -21.09 -20.90 32.18
C PRO A 169 -21.83 -21.24 30.88
N GLN A 170 -22.10 -20.23 30.06
CA GLN A 170 -22.48 -20.45 28.68
C GLN A 170 -21.20 -20.72 27.90
N ALA A 171 -21.17 -21.84 27.19
CA ALA A 171 -20.09 -22.20 26.28
C ALA A 171 -20.08 -21.21 25.10
N ARG A 172 -19.55 -20.00 25.33
CA ARG A 172 -19.28 -19.07 24.24
C ARG A 172 -18.10 -19.63 23.44
N PRO A 173 -18.23 -19.81 22.12
CA PRO A 173 -17.12 -20.23 21.28
C PRO A 173 -15.96 -19.27 21.49
N CYS A 174 -14.82 -19.79 21.96
CA CYS A 174 -13.61 -19.00 22.04
C CYS A 174 -12.84 -19.17 20.75
N ALA A 175 -12.58 -18.07 20.04
CA ALA A 175 -11.77 -18.11 18.84
C ALA A 175 -10.38 -18.69 19.15
N ALA A 176 -9.90 -19.57 18.26
CA ALA A 176 -8.54 -20.08 18.33
C ALA A 176 -7.57 -18.92 18.06
N GLY A 177 -6.88 -18.47 19.10
CA GLY A 177 -5.98 -17.32 19.04
C GLY A 177 -5.56 -16.86 20.43
N CYS A 178 -4.53 -16.02 20.51
CA CYS A 178 -4.08 -15.44 21.76
C CYS A 178 -3.66 -13.98 21.61
N LEU A 179 -3.79 -13.23 22.71
CA LEU A 179 -3.40 -11.82 22.80
C LEU A 179 -2.34 -11.64 23.88
N ALA A 180 -1.32 -10.83 23.58
CA ALA A 180 -0.31 -10.44 24.56
C ALA A 180 -0.91 -9.41 25.53
N GLY A 181 -0.68 -9.58 26.84
CA GLY A 181 -1.20 -8.68 27.86
C GLY A 181 -1.13 -9.23 29.28
N CYS A 182 -1.63 -8.44 30.23
CA CYS A 182 -1.80 -8.88 31.62
C CYS A 182 -3.06 -9.73 31.75
N VAL A 183 -2.89 -10.98 32.13
CA VAL A 183 -3.98 -11.93 32.38
C VAL A 183 -4.06 -12.23 33.88
N CYS A 184 -5.25 -12.58 34.37
CA CYS A 184 -5.40 -13.04 35.75
C CYS A 184 -4.52 -14.28 35.97
N LYS A 185 -3.82 -14.32 37.11
CA LYS A 185 -3.11 -15.51 37.54
C LYS A 185 -4.09 -16.68 37.70
N GLU A 186 -3.56 -17.89 37.66
CA GLU A 186 -4.37 -19.09 37.87
C GLU A 186 -5.13 -19.03 39.20
N GLY A 187 -6.39 -19.46 39.19
CA GLY A 187 -7.30 -19.34 40.35
C GLY A 187 -7.90 -17.94 40.56
N TYR A 188 -7.62 -16.97 39.69
CA TYR A 188 -8.25 -15.64 39.70
C TYR A 188 -9.09 -15.39 38.45
N VAL A 189 -10.11 -14.56 38.61
CA VAL A 189 -11.04 -14.15 37.56
C VAL A 189 -11.28 -12.65 37.58
N ARG A 190 -11.60 -12.10 36.40
CA ARG A 190 -11.70 -10.65 36.23
C ARG A 190 -13.12 -10.15 36.56
N LYS A 191 -13.22 -9.13 37.42
CA LYS A 191 -14.46 -8.39 37.70
C LYS A 191 -14.72 -7.29 36.65
N LYS A 192 -15.93 -6.71 36.66
CA LYS A 192 -16.31 -5.57 35.81
C LYS A 192 -15.35 -4.38 35.89
N ASN A 193 -14.79 -4.14 37.08
CA ASN A 193 -13.82 -3.06 37.31
C ASN A 193 -12.38 -3.41 36.89
N GLY A 194 -12.18 -4.52 36.17
CA GLY A 194 -10.88 -4.95 35.66
C GLY A 194 -9.96 -5.66 36.66
N ARG A 195 -10.32 -5.75 37.96
CA ARG A 195 -9.46 -6.37 38.98
C ARG A 195 -9.59 -7.90 38.98
N CYS A 196 -8.46 -8.60 39.14
CA CYS A 196 -8.41 -10.04 39.32
C CYS A 196 -8.63 -10.44 40.78
N VAL A 197 -9.71 -11.17 41.02
CA VAL A 197 -10.14 -11.64 42.35
C VAL A 197 -10.34 -13.15 42.35
N LYS A 198 -10.36 -13.77 43.53
CA LYS A 198 -10.76 -15.18 43.65
C LYS A 198 -12.24 -15.34 43.26
N PRO A 199 -12.67 -16.47 42.67
CA PRO A 199 -14.08 -16.72 42.32
C PRO A 199 -15.07 -16.50 43.46
N ARG A 200 -14.71 -16.85 44.69
CA ARG A 200 -15.51 -16.59 45.91
C ARG A 200 -15.76 -15.11 46.22
N ASN A 201 -14.96 -14.23 45.63
CA ASN A 201 -15.09 -12.78 45.80
C ASN A 201 -15.82 -12.17 44.60
N CYS A 202 -16.31 -12.95 43.65
CA CYS A 202 -17.35 -12.54 42.71
C CYS A 202 -18.71 -12.49 43.43
#